data_AF-A0A3C0YU14-F1
#
_entry.id   AF-A0A3C0YU14-F1
#
_cell.length_a   1.000
_cell.length_b   1.000
_cell.length_c   1.000
_cell.angle_alpha   90.00
_cell.angle_beta   90.00
_cell.angle_gamma   90.00
#
_symmetry.space_group_name_H-M   'P 1'
#
loop_
_entity.id
_entity.type
_entity.pdbx_description
1 polymer ?
#
loop_
_entity_poly.entity_id
_entity_poly.type
_entity_poly.pdbx_seq_one_letter_code
_entity_poly.pdbx_strand_id
1 'polypeptide(L)'
;ELGPVLAAVMLAGRVGGALTAELGTMNVTEQIMAVRSMGTDPIRYLVAPRMIACLLLTPILIIYADFLGMIGGYLISVPYLGINSRAYWNFSASGVELWDITIGIAKGFFFGAAIAGVSCYKGFHCKEGAEGVGQACTEGFVGSFIIILGIDFVLVVVFKAIYASLWPLKLLL
;
A
#
# COMPACT_ATOMS: atom_id res chain seq x y z
N GLU A 1 -8.51 -4.70 -8.03
CA GLU A 1 -9.16 -3.47 -7.51
C GLU A 1 -9.31 -3.44 -5.99
N LEU A 2 -10.28 -4.14 -5.40
CA LEU A 2 -10.56 -4.02 -3.97
C LEU A 2 -9.43 -4.50 -3.06
N GLY A 3 -8.80 -5.64 -3.37
CA GLY A 3 -7.72 -6.20 -2.56
C GLY A 3 -6.54 -5.25 -2.34
N PRO A 4 -5.91 -4.73 -3.40
CA PRO A 4 -4.81 -3.77 -3.29
C PRO A 4 -5.15 -2.51 -2.48
N VAL A 5 -6.33 -1.93 -2.72
CA VAL A 5 -6.75 -0.68 -2.06
C VAL A 5 -7.03 -0.91 -0.58
N LEU A 6 -7.79 -1.94 -0.23
CA LEU A 6 -8.11 -2.24 1.17
C LEU A 6 -6.86 -2.61 1.98
N ALA A 7 -5.97 -3.42 1.39
CA ALA A 7 -4.69 -3.76 2.00
C ALA A 7 -3.82 -2.52 2.25
N ALA A 8 -3.71 -1.62 1.25
CA ALA A 8 -2.95 -0.39 1.38
C ALA A 8 -3.52 0.56 2.45
N VAL A 9 -4.85 0.71 2.52
CA VAL A 9 -5.50 1.56 3.52
C VAL A 9 -5.29 1.02 4.94
N MET A 10 -5.42 -0.30 5.14
CA MET A 10 -5.10 -0.93 6.42
C MET A 10 -3.63 -0.77 6.80
N LEU A 11 -2.72 -0.89 5.83
CA LEU A 11 -1.29 -0.73 6.04
C LEU A 11 -0.94 0.74 6.36
N ALA A 12 -1.58 1.71 5.71
CA ALA A 12 -1.44 3.13 6.02
C ALA A 12 -1.86 3.44 7.47
N GLY A 13 -2.94 2.82 7.95
CA GLY A 13 -3.40 2.97 9.33
C GLY A 13 -2.42 2.38 10.35
N ARG A 14 -2.04 1.11 10.18
CA ARG A 14 -1.20 0.41 11.19
C ARG A 14 0.28 0.75 11.06
N VAL A 15 0.86 0.58 9.87
CA VAL A 15 2.29 0.77 9.63
C VAL A 15 2.60 2.24 9.41
N GLY A 16 1.82 2.94 8.58
CA GLY A 16 2.01 4.38 8.36
C GLY A 16 1.87 5.18 9.66
N GLY A 17 0.87 4.86 10.49
CA GLY A 17 0.72 5.43 11.83
C GLY A 17 1.93 5.18 12.73
N ALA A 18 2.44 3.94 12.78
CA ALA A 18 3.63 3.60 13.56
C ALA A 18 4.89 4.35 13.10
N LEU A 19 5.12 4.44 11.78
CA LEU A 19 6.24 5.19 11.21
C LEU A 19 6.18 6.68 11.56
N THR A 20 4.99 7.25 11.49
CA THR A 20 4.74 8.66 11.83
C THR A 20 4.97 8.89 13.32
N ALA A 21 4.48 7.99 14.18
CA ALA A 21 4.65 8.09 15.62
C ALA A 21 6.12 7.98 16.05
N GLU A 22 6.86 7.04 15.45
CA GLU A 22 8.28 6.83 15.74
C GLU A 22 9.09 8.07 15.36
N LEU A 23 8.93 8.57 14.13
CA LEU A 23 9.60 9.80 13.69
C LEU A 23 9.18 11.03 14.49
N GLY A 24 7.89 11.16 14.78
CA GLY A 24 7.39 12.28 15.57
C GLY A 24 7.96 12.27 16.98
N THR A 25 8.07 11.10 17.61
CA THR A 25 8.70 10.96 18.93
C THR A 25 10.18 11.32 18.87
N MET A 26 10.90 10.88 17.83
CA MET A 26 12.30 11.25 17.62
C MET A 26 12.48 12.76 17.37
N ASN A 27 11.50 13.41 16.74
CA ASN A 27 11.52 14.85 16.49
C ASN A 27 11.30 15.62 17.80
N VAL A 28 10.27 15.25 18.58
CA VAL A 28 9.96 15.91 19.87
C VAL A 28 11.05 15.69 20.92
N THR A 29 11.77 14.57 20.86
CA THR A 29 12.90 14.27 21.76
C THR A 29 14.23 14.80 21.23
N GLU A 30 14.23 15.58 20.15
CA GLU A 30 15.41 16.19 19.52
C GLU A 30 16.47 15.17 19.03
N GLN A 31 16.09 13.90 18.89
CA GLN A 31 16.98 12.85 18.40
C GLN A 31 17.33 13.06 16.93
N ILE A 32 16.43 13.64 16.13
CA ILE A 32 16.70 13.97 14.73
C ILE A 32 17.80 15.04 14.64
N MET A 33 17.76 16.05 15.51
CA MET A 33 18.81 17.07 15.60
C MET A 33 20.13 16.48 16.09
N ALA A 34 20.10 15.54 17.03
CA ALA A 34 21.30 14.82 17.48
C ALA A 34 21.96 14.01 16.36
N VAL A 35 21.19 13.33 15.51
CA VAL A 35 21.75 12.63 14.33
C VAL A 35 22.41 13.61 13.37
N ARG A 36 21.80 14.79 13.18
CA ARG A 36 22.34 15.84 12.30
C ARG A 36 23.62 16.46 12.86
N SER A 37 23.74 16.63 14.17
CA SER A 37 24.96 17.17 14.81
C SER A 37 26.13 16.18 14.77
N MET A 38 25.86 14.88 14.69
CA MET A 38 26.87 13.84 14.42
C MET A 38 27.35 13.80 12.95
N GLY A 39 26.89 14.72 12.09
CA GLY A 39 27.30 14.80 10.68
C GLY A 39 26.62 13.78 9.77
N THR A 40 25.58 13.10 10.23
CA THR A 40 24.82 12.13 9.44
C THR A 40 23.53 12.76 8.90
N ASP A 41 23.19 12.50 7.64
CA ASP A 41 21.91 12.95 7.06
C ASP A 41 20.74 12.10 7.62
N PRO A 42 19.81 12.70 8.38
CA PRO A 42 18.70 11.97 8.98
C PRO A 42 17.73 11.40 7.94
N ILE A 43 17.61 12.00 6.75
CA ILE A 43 16.72 11.48 5.70
C ILE A 43 17.26 10.15 5.18
N ARG A 44 18.56 10.12 4.85
CA ARG A 44 19.19 8.89 4.37
C ARG A 44 19.27 7.80 5.44
N TYR A 45 19.44 8.18 6.71
CA TYR A 45 19.56 7.21 7.81
C TYR A 45 18.22 6.66 8.30
N LEU A 46 17.19 7.51 8.41
CA LEU A 46 15.89 7.13 8.98
C LEU A 46 14.84 6.83 7.90
N VAL A 47 14.72 7.66 6.87
CA VAL A 47 13.62 7.57 5.89
C VAL A 47 13.89 6.51 4.83
N ALA A 48 15.09 6.50 4.24
CA ALA A 48 15.42 5.59 3.15
C ALA A 48 15.18 4.10 3.46
N PRO A 49 15.63 3.53 4.60
CA PRO A 49 15.37 2.12 4.89
C PRO A 49 13.88 1.82 5.07
N ARG A 50 13.13 2.74 5.70
CA ARG A 50 11.68 2.61 5.89
C ARG A 50 10.92 2.67 4.56
N MET A 51 11.35 3.56 3.66
CA MET A 51 10.76 3.67 2.33
C MET A 51 10.98 2.41 1.49
N ILE A 52 12.20 1.86 1.51
CA ILE A 52 12.50 0.60 0.82
C ILE A 52 11.68 -0.55 1.42
N ALA A 53 11.56 -0.61 2.75
CA ALA A 53 10.76 -1.64 3.42
C ALA A 53 9.29 -1.57 3.00
N CYS A 54 8.65 -0.39 3.02
CA CYS A 54 7.28 -0.24 2.56
C CYS A 54 7.12 -0.55 1.07
N LEU A 55 8.06 -0.12 0.24
CA LEU A 55 8.01 -0.32 -1.21
C LEU A 55 8.08 -1.81 -1.60
N LEU A 56 8.90 -2.60 -0.90
CA LEU A 56 9.04 -4.04 -1.15
C LEU A 56 7.96 -4.90 -0.48
N LEU A 57 7.56 -4.55 0.75
CA LEU A 57 6.63 -5.39 1.52
C LEU A 57 5.17 -5.18 1.14
N THR A 58 4.79 -3.98 0.68
CA THR A 58 3.40 -3.69 0.26
C THR A 58 2.91 -4.60 -0.87
N PRO A 59 3.63 -4.80 -2.00
CA PRO A 59 3.17 -5.71 -3.05
C PRO A 59 3.08 -7.17 -2.58
N ILE A 60 3.99 -7.63 -1.73
CA ILE A 60 3.94 -8.97 -1.14
C ILE A 60 2.68 -9.14 -0.29
N LEU A 61 2.35 -8.12 0.51
CA LEU A 61 1.17 -8.14 1.37
C LEU A 61 -0.14 -8.10 0.57
N ILE A 62 -0.16 -7.44 -0.58
CA ILE A 62 -1.30 -7.43 -1.50
C ILE A 62 -1.55 -8.81 -2.09
N ILE A 63 -0.50 -9.49 -2.58
CA ILE A 63 -0.62 -10.87 -3.09
C ILE A 63 -1.19 -11.79 -1.99
N TYR A 64 -0.71 -11.63 -0.76
CA TYR A 64 -1.21 -12.39 0.38
C TYR A 64 -2.69 -12.07 0.69
N ALA A 65 -3.09 -10.80 0.64
CA ALA A 65 -4.47 -10.37 0.86
C ALA A 65 -5.42 -10.92 -0.22
N ASP A 66 -5.01 -10.88 -1.49
CA ASP A 66 -5.79 -11.42 -2.61
C ASP A 66 -5.96 -12.95 -2.48
N PHE A 67 -4.90 -13.66 -2.10
CA PHE A 67 -4.94 -15.10 -1.85
C PHE A 67 -5.89 -15.48 -0.71
N LEU A 68 -5.81 -14.77 0.43
CA LEU A 68 -6.73 -14.98 1.54
C LEU A 68 -8.18 -14.61 1.17
N GLY A 69 -8.38 -13.57 0.36
CA GLY A 69 -9.69 -13.21 -0.17
C GLY A 69 -10.32 -14.33 -1.00
N MET A 70 -9.52 -14.99 -1.85
CA MET A 70 -9.95 -16.15 -2.64
C MET A 70 -10.33 -17.34 -1.74
N ILE A 71 -9.52 -17.64 -0.71
CA ILE A 71 -9.86 -18.69 0.26
C ILE A 71 -11.13 -18.35 1.04
N GLY A 72 -11.31 -17.10 1.46
CA GLY A 72 -12.53 -16.65 2.14
C GLY A 72 -13.77 -16.82 1.28
N GLY A 73 -13.66 -16.48 -0.01
CA GLY A 73 -14.72 -16.74 -1.00
C GLY A 73 -15.05 -18.23 -1.14
N TYR A 74 -14.03 -19.09 -1.19
CA TYR A 74 -14.20 -20.55 -1.23
C TYR A 74 -14.94 -21.10 0.00
N LEU A 75 -14.53 -20.66 1.20
CA LEU A 75 -15.09 -21.12 2.48
C LEU A 75 -16.55 -20.74 2.67
N ILE A 76 -17.05 -19.70 2.00
CA ILE A 76 -18.48 -19.37 2.03
C ILE A 76 -19.19 -20.11 0.89
N SER A 77 -18.64 -20.05 -0.32
CA SER A 77 -19.30 -20.55 -1.53
C SER A 77 -19.51 -22.06 -1.55
N VAL A 78 -18.53 -22.85 -1.10
CA VAL A 78 -18.60 -24.31 -1.20
C VAL A 78 -19.41 -24.94 -0.06
N PRO A 79 -19.09 -24.74 1.22
CA PRO A 79 -19.81 -25.43 2.29
C PRO A 79 -21.16 -24.79 2.62
N TYR A 80 -21.34 -23.47 2.48
CA TYR A 80 -22.62 -22.81 2.80
C TYR A 80 -23.58 -22.74 1.61
N LEU A 81 -23.10 -22.35 0.41
CA LEU A 81 -23.97 -22.26 -0.78
C LEU A 81 -24.04 -23.56 -1.59
N GLY A 82 -23.26 -24.59 -1.24
CA GLY A 82 -23.30 -25.89 -1.90
C GLY A 82 -22.73 -25.88 -3.32
N ILE A 83 -21.91 -24.88 -3.68
CA ILE A 83 -21.30 -24.79 -5.01
C ILE A 83 -20.24 -25.90 -5.16
N ASN A 84 -20.17 -26.50 -6.35
CA ASN A 84 -19.17 -27.53 -6.65
C ASN A 84 -17.75 -26.92 -6.56
N SER A 85 -16.90 -27.52 -5.70
CA SER A 85 -15.52 -27.09 -5.47
C SER A 85 -14.70 -26.98 -6.77
N ARG A 86 -14.85 -27.94 -7.69
CA ARG A 86 -14.12 -27.94 -8.96
C ARG A 86 -14.59 -26.80 -9.88
N ALA A 87 -15.88 -26.48 -9.86
CA ALA A 87 -16.42 -25.36 -10.63
C ALA A 87 -15.87 -24.02 -10.10
N TYR A 88 -15.81 -23.82 -8.78
CA TYR A 88 -15.27 -22.59 -8.17
C TYR A 88 -13.83 -22.32 -8.61
N TRP A 89 -12.96 -23.33 -8.55
CA TRP A 89 -11.56 -23.18 -8.94
C TRP A 89 -11.38 -22.96 -10.45
N ASN A 90 -12.16 -23.65 -11.29
CA ASN A 90 -12.10 -23.47 -12.74
C ASN A 90 -12.55 -22.05 -13.18
N PHE A 91 -13.64 -21.53 -12.61
CA PHE A 91 -14.11 -20.18 -12.91
C PHE A 91 -13.18 -19.11 -12.34
N SER A 92 -12.65 -19.31 -11.12
CA SER A 92 -11.68 -18.39 -10.54
C SER A 92 -10.38 -18.33 -11.35
N ALA A 93 -9.87 -19.49 -11.82
CA ALA A 93 -8.65 -19.55 -12.62
C ALA A 93 -8.82 -18.98 -14.04
N SER A 94 -10.01 -19.13 -14.64
CA SER A 94 -10.29 -18.57 -15.98
C SER A 94 -10.63 -17.08 -15.95
N GLY A 95 -11.09 -16.56 -14.82
CA GLY A 95 -11.41 -15.13 -14.66
C GLY A 95 -10.23 -14.25 -14.30
N VAL A 96 -9.09 -14.80 -13.88
CA VAL A 96 -7.88 -14.05 -13.51
C VAL A 96 -6.88 -14.11 -14.65
N GLU A 97 -6.66 -12.99 -15.34
CA GLU A 97 -5.61 -12.89 -16.35
C GLU A 97 -4.25 -12.57 -15.70
N LEU A 98 -3.16 -12.96 -16.36
CA LEU A 98 -1.81 -12.59 -15.92
C LEU A 98 -1.65 -11.05 -15.81
N TRP A 99 -2.39 -10.32 -16.64
CA TRP A 99 -2.44 -8.86 -16.65
C TRP A 99 -2.97 -8.29 -15.32
N ASP A 100 -4.01 -8.88 -14.75
CA ASP A 100 -4.60 -8.44 -13.48
C ASP A 100 -3.60 -8.57 -12.32
N ILE A 101 -2.83 -9.65 -12.33
CA ILE A 101 -1.77 -9.90 -11.33
C ILE A 101 -0.68 -8.84 -11.44
N THR A 102 -0.22 -8.54 -12.67
CA THR A 102 0.83 -7.53 -12.88
C THR A 102 0.39 -6.13 -12.47
N ILE A 103 -0.87 -5.75 -12.73
CA ILE A 103 -1.43 -4.47 -12.28
C ILE A 103 -1.49 -4.41 -10.75
N GLY A 104 -1.95 -5.48 -10.10
CA GLY A 104 -2.03 -5.53 -8.63
C GLY A 104 -0.67 -5.30 -7.96
N ILE A 105 0.36 -5.97 -8.47
CA ILE A 105 1.74 -5.81 -7.98
C ILE A 105 2.26 -4.39 -8.25
N ALA A 106 2.05 -3.86 -9.46
CA ALA A 106 2.47 -2.50 -9.81
C ALA A 106 1.82 -1.45 -8.91
N LYS A 107 0.50 -1.54 -8.68
CA LYS A 107 -0.23 -0.69 -7.73
C LYS A 107 0.37 -0.76 -6.33
N GLY A 108 0.75 -1.96 -5.88
CA GLY A 108 1.39 -2.18 -4.58
C GLY A 108 2.67 -1.38 -4.36
N PHE A 109 3.52 -1.26 -5.39
CA PHE A 109 4.73 -0.44 -5.32
C PHE A 109 4.42 1.04 -5.12
N PHE A 110 3.46 1.59 -5.89
CA PHE A 110 3.06 3.00 -5.77
C PHE A 110 2.40 3.30 -4.42
N PHE A 111 1.55 2.39 -3.92
CA PHE A 111 0.93 2.55 -2.61
C PHE A 111 1.96 2.49 -1.48
N GLY A 112 2.90 1.54 -1.53
CA GLY A 112 3.98 1.45 -0.54
C GLY A 112 4.85 2.71 -0.49
N ALA A 113 5.18 3.27 -1.66
CA ALA A 113 5.91 4.54 -1.76
C ALA A 113 5.12 5.71 -1.19
N ALA A 114 3.82 5.81 -1.50
CA ALA A 114 2.95 6.86 -0.99
C ALA A 114 2.82 6.83 0.54
N ILE A 115 2.61 5.64 1.13
CA ILE A 115 2.49 5.46 2.57
C ILE A 115 3.78 5.90 3.26
N ALA A 116 4.93 5.39 2.82
CA ALA A 116 6.21 5.75 3.44
C ALA A 116 6.51 7.24 3.30
N GLY A 117 6.29 7.82 2.12
CA GLY A 117 6.55 9.23 1.85
C GLY A 117 5.71 10.14 2.73
N VAL A 118 4.40 9.91 2.80
CA VAL A 118 3.48 10.74 3.58
C VAL A 118 3.70 10.58 5.08
N SER A 119 3.83 9.33 5.57
CA SER A 119 4.07 9.05 6.98
C SER A 119 5.41 9.62 7.46
N CYS A 120 6.47 9.49 6.66
CA CYS A 120 7.74 10.09 7.02
C CYS A 120 7.65 11.62 7.01
N TYR A 121 7.04 12.22 5.99
CA TYR A 121 6.88 13.67 5.91
C TYR A 121 6.15 14.24 7.14
N LYS A 122 5.03 13.62 7.53
CA LYS A 122 4.26 14.04 8.71
C LYS A 122 5.00 13.79 10.02
N GLY A 123 5.79 12.73 10.11
CA GLY A 123 6.61 12.45 11.29
C GLY A 123 7.72 13.49 11.50
N PHE A 124 8.37 13.95 10.43
CA PHE A 124 9.41 14.99 10.52
C PHE A 124 8.88 16.40 10.83
N HIS A 125 7.62 16.68 10.47
CA HIS A 125 6.99 18.00 10.65
C HIS A 125 5.95 17.99 11.79
N CYS A 126 6.05 17.05 12.73
CA CYS A 126 5.12 17.02 13.86
C CYS A 126 5.34 18.22 14.79
N LYS A 127 4.26 18.68 15.42
CA LYS A 127 4.34 19.69 16.47
C LYS A 127 4.92 19.09 17.75
N GLU A 128 5.39 19.96 18.64
CA GLU A 128 5.93 19.58 19.94
C GLU A 128 4.89 18.86 20.82
N GLY A 129 5.39 17.99 21.70
CA GLY A 129 4.58 17.27 22.68
C GLY A 129 3.88 16.01 22.14
N ALA A 130 3.36 15.20 23.07
CA ALA A 130 2.70 13.93 22.75
C ALA A 130 1.40 14.13 21.94
N GLU A 131 0.68 15.24 22.17
CA GLU A 131 -0.51 15.59 21.39
C GLU A 131 -0.17 15.87 19.92
N GLY A 132 0.94 16.57 19.66
CA GLY A 132 1.43 16.86 18.32
C GLY A 132 1.77 15.60 17.52
N VAL A 133 2.33 14.58 18.18
CA VAL A 133 2.59 13.26 17.57
C VAL A 133 1.28 12.55 17.22
N GLY A 134 0.30 12.58 18.11
CA GLY A 134 -1.03 12.03 17.85
C GLY A 134 -1.73 12.68 16.64
N GLN A 135 -1.73 14.01 16.60
CA GLN A 135 -2.27 14.77 15.45
C GLN A 135 -1.54 14.43 14.15
N ALA A 136 -0.21 14.36 14.17
CA ALA A 136 0.58 14.00 13.00
C ALA A 136 0.24 12.59 12.48
N CYS A 137 0.00 11.62 13.37
CA CYS A 137 -0.44 10.28 12.98
C CYS A 137 -1.80 10.30 12.28
N THR A 138 -2.77 11.03 12.81
CA THR A 138 -4.11 11.14 12.21
C THR A 138 -4.03 11.85 10.85
N GLU A 139 -3.31 12.97 10.77
CA GLU A 139 -3.10 13.68 9.50
C GLU A 139 -2.33 12.84 8.47
N GLY A 140 -1.36 12.05 8.93
CA GLY A 140 -0.60 11.11 8.10
C GLY A 140 -1.47 9.99 7.53
N PHE A 141 -2.37 9.43 8.35
CA PHE A 141 -3.33 8.44 7.88
C PHE A 141 -4.29 9.03 6.84
N VAL A 142 -4.92 10.16 7.14
CA VAL A 142 -5.88 10.81 6.23
C VAL A 142 -5.19 11.25 4.93
N GLY A 143 -3.99 11.82 5.01
CA GLY A 143 -3.20 12.22 3.85
C GLY A 143 -2.81 11.01 2.98
N SER A 144 -2.36 9.92 3.61
CA SER A 144 -2.02 8.69 2.90
C SER A 144 -3.24 8.09 2.23
N PHE A 145 -4.39 8.06 2.91
CA PHE A 145 -5.65 7.55 2.38
C PHE A 145 -6.08 8.31 1.11
N ILE A 146 -6.09 9.64 1.15
CA ILE A 146 -6.47 10.47 0.00
C ILE A 146 -5.49 10.25 -1.17
N ILE A 147 -4.19 10.20 -0.90
CA ILE A 147 -3.17 9.99 -1.93
C ILE A 147 -3.27 8.59 -2.54
N ILE A 148 -3.50 7.54 -1.73
CA ILE A 148 -3.71 6.17 -2.22
C ILE A 148 -4.90 6.12 -3.17
N LEU A 149 -6.04 6.74 -2.81
CA LEU A 149 -7.22 6.79 -3.68
C LEU A 149 -6.97 7.57 -4.97
N GLY A 150 -6.26 8.70 -4.88
CA GLY A 150 -5.88 9.50 -6.05
C GLY A 150 -4.96 8.73 -7.00
N ILE A 151 -3.94 8.05 -6.45
CA ILE A 151 -3.03 7.19 -7.22
C ILE A 151 -3.79 6.01 -7.83
N ASP A 152 -4.69 5.37 -7.09
CA ASP A 152 -5.49 4.26 -7.60
C ASP A 152 -6.31 4.69 -8.82
N PHE A 153 -7.01 5.83 -8.73
CA PHE A 153 -7.77 6.38 -9.85
C PHE A 153 -6.89 6.60 -11.09
N VAL A 154 -5.73 7.25 -10.92
CA VAL A 154 -4.80 7.51 -12.03
C VAL A 154 -4.29 6.20 -12.62
N LEU A 155 -3.86 5.25 -11.79
CA LEU A 155 -3.33 3.97 -12.25
C LEU A 155 -4.40 3.15 -12.98
N VAL A 156 -5.65 3.15 -12.51
CA VAL A 156 -6.75 2.46 -13.20
C VAL A 156 -6.96 3.03 -14.59
N VAL A 157 -7.03 4.36 -14.73
CA VAL A 157 -7.23 5.01 -16.03
C VAL A 157 -6.08 4.69 -16.97
N VAL A 158 -4.83 4.79 -16.49
CA VAL A 158 -3.63 4.51 -17.28
C VAL A 158 -3.56 3.05 -17.71
N PHE A 159 -3.74 2.10 -16.77
CA PHE A 159 -3.64 0.68 -17.09
C PHE A 159 -4.76 0.20 -18.01
N LYS A 160 -5.99 0.70 -17.84
CA LYS A 160 -7.07 0.41 -18.78
C LYS A 160 -6.80 0.97 -20.17
N ALA A 161 -6.27 2.19 -20.27
CA ALA A 161 -5.90 2.77 -21.56
C ALA A 161 -4.80 1.96 -22.26
N ILE A 162 -3.79 1.51 -21.52
CA ILE A 162 -2.72 0.64 -22.02
C ILE A 162 -3.29 -0.69 -22.52
N TYR A 163 -4.15 -1.34 -21.73
CA TYR A 163 -4.79 -2.59 -22.12
C TYR A 163 -5.64 -2.43 -23.39
N ALA A 164 -6.44 -1.37 -23.47
CA ALA A 164 -7.27 -1.08 -24.64
C ALA A 164 -6.45 -0.80 -25.92
N SER A 165 -5.24 -0.25 -25.79
CA SER A 165 -4.32 -0.02 -26.90
C SER A 165 -3.58 -1.31 -27.34
N LEU A 166 -3.28 -2.20 -26.39
CA LEU A 166 -2.64 -3.50 -26.65
C LEU A 166 -3.61 -4.56 -27.19
N TRP A 167 -4.89 -4.49 -26.83
CA TRP A 167 -5.93 -5.41 -27.32
C TRP A 167 -6.05 -5.50 -28.85
N PRO A 168 -6.08 -4.39 -29.63
CA PRO A 168 -6.12 -4.47 -31.09
C PRO A 168 -4.85 -5.08 -31.71
N LEU A 169 -3.69 -5.00 -31.03
CA LEU A 169 -2.44 -5.65 -31.46
C LEU A 169 -2.48 -7.17 -31.27
N LYS A 170 -3.15 -7.67 -30.23
CA LYS A 170 -3.33 -9.11 -29.98
C LYS A 170 -4.33 -9.76 -30.93
N LEU A 171 -5.20 -8.98 -31.57
CA LEU A 171 -6.13 -9.44 -32.60
C LEU A 171 -5.48 -9.51 -34.01
N LEU A 172 -4.31 -8.87 -34.17
CA LEU A 172 -3.55 -8.78 -35.42
C LEU A 172 -2.41 -9.81 -35.52
N LEU A 173 -2.12 -10.53 -34.43
CA LEU A 173 -1.11 -11.59 -34.28
C LEU A 173 -1.80 -12.94 -34.06
#